data_AF-A0A6V7KGG1-F1
#
_entry.id   AF-A0A6V7KGG1-F1
#
_cell.length_a   1.000
_cell.length_b   1.000
_cell.length_c   1.000
_cell.angle_alpha   90.00
_cell.angle_beta   90.00
_cell.angle_gamma   90.00
#
_symmetry.space_group_name_H-M   'P 1'
#
loop_
_entity.id
_entity.type
_entity.pdbx_description
1 polymer ?
#
loop_
_entity_poly.entity_id
_entity_poly.type
_entity_poly.pdbx_seq_one_letter_code
_entity_poly.pdbx_strand_id
1 'polypeptide(L)' 'LYNLQIRNNPLADIPDEAFLGLERSLWELELPYNQLVKVPSKSFRHLQKLKILDLT' A
#
# COMPACT_ATOMS: atom_id res chain seq x y z
N LEU A 1 -8.53 -6.76 -8.08
CA LEU A 1 -8.85 -6.07 -6.80
C LEU A 1 -8.71 -4.58 -7.05
N TYR A 2 -9.70 -3.77 -6.69
CA TYR A 2 -9.68 -2.33 -7.01
C TYR A 2 -9.20 -1.47 -5.84
N ASN A 3 -9.61 -1.83 -4.62
CA ASN A 3 -9.25 -1.17 -3.37
C ASN A 3 -8.69 -2.23 -2.41
N LEU A 4 -7.59 -1.90 -1.71
CA LEU A 4 -7.02 -2.65 -0.59
C LEU A 4 -6.93 -1.77 0.65
N GLN A 5 -7.62 -2.17 1.73
CA GLN A 5 -7.61 -1.45 3.00
C GLN A 5 -7.03 -2.32 4.11
N ILE A 6 -5.99 -1.82 4.79
CA ILE A 6 -5.40 -2.42 5.98
C ILE A 6 -5.30 -1.30 7.02
N ARG A 7 -6.35 -1.13 7.81
CA ARG A 7 -6.47 -0.04 8.79
C ARG A 7 -6.26 -0.54 10.21
N ASN A 8 -5.75 0.29 11.11
CA ASN A 8 -5.65 0.00 12.55
C ASN A 8 -4.90 -1.30 12.87
N ASN A 9 -3.72 -1.49 12.29
CA ASN A 9 -2.86 -2.66 12.53
C ASN A 9 -1.48 -2.25 13.03
N PRO A 10 -0.74 -3.15 13.71
CA PRO A 10 0.63 -2.89 14.14
C PRO A 10 1.63 -3.05 12.98
N LEU A 11 1.26 -2.62 11.77
CA LEU A 11 2.10 -2.77 10.58
C LEU A 11 3.22 -1.72 10.62
N ALA A 12 4.46 -2.16 10.83
CA ALA A 12 5.62 -1.28 10.96
C ALA A 12 6.48 -1.19 9.69
N ASP A 13 6.44 -2.22 8.83
CA ASP A 13 7.15 -2.25 7.56
C ASP A 13 6.31 -2.97 6.49
N ILE A 14 6.57 -2.65 5.23
CA ILE A 14 5.95 -3.31 4.07
C ILE A 14 7.08 -3.81 3.17
N PRO A 15 7.14 -5.13 2.87
CA PRO A 15 8.14 -5.68 1.95
C PRO A 15 8.08 -5.04 0.56
N ASP A 16 9.21 -4.98 -0.14
CA ASP A 16 9.32 -4.38 -1.48
C ASP A 16 8.42 -5.09 -2.51
N GLU A 17 8.06 -6.36 -2.25
CA GLU A 17 7.30 -7.22 -3.15
C GLU A 17 5.81 -7.37 -2.75
N ALA A 18 5.37 -6.69 -1.70
CA ALA A 18 4.06 -6.93 -1.06
C ALA A 18 2.85 -6.78 -1.99
N PHE A 19 2.98 -6.01 -3.07
CA PHE A 19 1.90 -5.74 -4.02
C PHE A 19 2.18 -6.23 -5.45
N LEU A 20 3.11 -7.19 -5.63
CA LEU A 20 3.31 -7.84 -6.92
C LEU A 20 2.03 -8.56 -7.37
N GLY A 21 1.75 -8.51 -8.66
CA GLY A 21 0.51 -9.02 -9.27
C GLY A 21 -0.68 -8.04 -9.23
N LEU A 22 -0.55 -6.91 -8.53
CA LEU A 22 -1.59 -5.88 -8.44
C LEU A 22 -1.33 -4.66 -9.33
N GLU A 23 -0.25 -4.67 -10.11
CA GLU A 23 0.30 -3.52 -10.85
C GLU A 23 -0.73 -2.84 -11.75
N ARG A 24 -1.61 -3.63 -12.35
CA ARG A 24 -2.61 -3.18 -13.33
C ARG A 24 -4.03 -3.12 -12.78
N SER A 25 -4.25 -3.46 -11.51
CA SER A 25 -5.60 -3.57 -10.95
C SER A 25 -5.85 -2.69 -9.73
N LEU A 26 -4.83 -2.47 -8.89
CA LEU A 26 -5.02 -1.70 -7.66
C LEU A 26 -5.10 -0.21 -7.95
N TRP A 27 -6.22 0.40 -7.55
CA TRP A 27 -6.50 1.82 -7.72
C TRP A 27 -6.36 2.52 -6.35
N GLU A 28 -6.83 1.91 -5.27
CA GLU A 28 -6.80 2.51 -3.93
C GLU A 28 -6.06 1.61 -2.94
N LEU A 29 -5.09 2.19 -2.22
CA LEU A 29 -4.35 1.55 -1.14
C LEU A 29 -4.44 2.41 0.11
N GLU A 30 -5.07 1.87 1.14
CA GLU A 30 -5.32 2.57 2.39
C GLU A 30 -4.67 1.82 3.55
N LEU A 31 -3.69 2.46 4.17
CA LEU A 31 -2.93 1.99 5.31
C LEU A 31 -3.06 2.92 6.54
N PRO A 32 -4.21 3.54 6.83
CA PRO A 32 -4.31 4.47 7.94
C PRO A 32 -4.24 3.78 9.30
N TYR A 33 -3.73 4.51 10.29
CA TYR A 33 -3.56 4.08 11.67
C TYR A 33 -2.68 2.83 11.80
N ASN A 34 -1.64 2.75 10.97
CA ASN A 34 -0.56 1.78 11.12
C ASN A 34 0.65 2.41 11.83
N GLN A 35 1.72 1.63 12.01
CA GLN A 35 2.93 2.05 12.71
C GLN A 35 4.11 2.20 11.73
N LEU A 36 3.81 2.57 10.48
CA LEU A 36 4.81 2.68 9.42
C LEU A 36 5.86 3.73 9.80
N VAL A 37 7.08 3.28 10.02
CA VAL A 37 8.19 4.16 10.46
C VAL A 37 8.78 4.95 9.28
N LYS A 38 8.50 4.49 8.06
CA LYS A 38 8.96 5.06 6.80
C LYS A 38 7.89 4.83 5.73
N VAL A 39 7.90 5.68 4.71
CA VAL A 39 7.07 5.48 3.52
C VAL A 39 7.66 4.32 2.69
N PRO A 40 6.92 3.22 2.43
CA PRO A 40 7.45 2.06 1.71
C PRO A 40 7.37 2.25 0.19
N SER A 41 8.08 3.28 -0.31
CA SER A 41 8.01 3.71 -1.71
C SER A 41 8.32 2.62 -2.72
N LYS A 42 9.18 1.66 -2.36
CA LYS A 42 9.55 0.53 -3.22
C LYS A 42 8.41 -0.46 -3.39
N SER A 43 7.60 -0.70 -2.37
CA SER A 43 6.50 -1.66 -2.40
C SER A 43 5.41 -1.29 -3.39
N PHE A 44 5.08 0.00 -3.52
CA PHE A 44 4.02 0.47 -4.40
C PHE A 44 4.49 1.14 -5.70
N ARG A 45 5.81 1.22 -5.96
CA ARG A 45 6.37 1.85 -7.18
C ARG A 45 5.85 1.24 -8.50
N HIS A 46 5.40 -0.01 -8.46
CA HIS A 46 4.95 -0.77 -9.62
C HIS A 46 3.44 -0.67 -9.86
N LEU A 47 2.69 -0.01 -8.97
CA LEU A 47 1.24 0.12 -9.05
C LEU A 47 0.82 1.21 -10.06
N GLN A 48 0.78 0.84 -11.34
CA GLN A 48 0.52 1.74 -12.47
C GLN A 48 -0.87 2.40 -12.44
N LYS A 49 -1.82 1.78 -11.76
CA LYS A 49 -3.21 2.26 -11.66
C LYS A 49 -3.55 2.94 -10.33
N LEU A 50 -2.61 2.99 -9.39
CA LEU A 50 -2.86 3.60 -8.08
C LEU A 50 -3.19 5.10 -8.25
N LYS A 51 -4.29 5.55 -7.65
CA LYS A 51 -4.67 6.98 -7.60
C LYS A 51 -4.83 7.49 -6.19
N ILE A 52 -5.18 6.62 -5.26
CA ILE A 52 -5.37 6.97 -3.86
C ILE A 52 -4.38 6.14 -3.04
N LEU A 53 -3.56 6.85 -2.27
CA LEU A 53 -2.64 6.29 -1.31
C LEU A 53 -2.85 7.04 0.01
N ASP A 54 -3.36 6.33 1.01
CA ASP A 54 -3.50 6.84 2.37
C ASP A 54 -2.53 6.09 3.29
N LEU A 55 -1.66 6.82 3.98
CA LEU A 55 -0.64 6.31 4.91
C LEU A 55 -0.76 6.96 6.30
N THR A 56 -1.88 7.62 6.59
CA THR A 56 -2.04 8.47 7.78
C THR A 56 -2.07 7.75 9.11
#